data_AF-A0A2I0QA01-F1
#
_entry.id   AF-A0A2I0QA01-F1
#
_cell.length_a   1.000
_cell.length_b   1.000
_cell.length_c   1.000
_cell.angle_alpha   90.00
_cell.angle_beta   90.00
_cell.angle_gamma   90.00
#
_symmetry.space_group_name_H-M   'P 1'
#
loop_
_entity.id
_entity.type
_entity.pdbx_description
1 polymer ?
#
loop_
_entity_poly.entity_id
_entity_poly.type
_entity_poly.pdbx_seq_one_letter_code
_entity_poly.pdbx_strand_id
1 'polypeptide(L)'
;MLTPIKGIKGKSAVLKQRDFAYENLYSKAVSAIRQPIESFFNWINEKTQIQNTSKVRSFKGLIVHIFGKLTACFLKPTVNP
;
A
#
# COMPACT_ATOMS: atom_id res chain seq x y z
N MET A 1 -2.06 13.49 -2.38
CA MET A 1 -1.86 12.30 -1.52
C MET A 1 -2.58 12.57 -0.21
N LEU A 2 -3.67 11.85 0.09
CA LEU A 2 -4.35 12.00 1.38
C LEU A 2 -3.49 11.35 2.45
N THR A 3 -2.92 12.16 3.33
CA THR A 3 -2.11 11.70 4.46
C THR A 3 -2.86 11.94 5.76
N PRO A 4 -2.66 11.08 6.78
CA PRO A 4 -3.16 11.37 8.12
C PRO A 4 -2.76 12.78 8.56
N ILE A 5 -3.64 13.45 9.28
CA ILE A 5 -3.41 14.81 9.76
C ILE A 5 -2.37 14.74 10.87
N LYS A 6 -1.27 15.48 10.73
CA LYS A 6 -0.22 15.54 11.76
C LYS A 6 -0.67 16.51 12.85
N GLY A 7 -0.80 16.01 14.09
CA GLY A 7 -1.20 16.82 15.23
C GLY A 7 -0.23 18.00 15.49
N ILE A 8 -0.79 19.18 15.70
CA ILE A 8 -0.06 20.43 16.00
C ILE A 8 0.18 20.53 17.51
N LYS A 9 1.44 20.78 17.93
CA LYS A 9 1.80 20.96 19.36
C LYS A 9 1.37 22.36 19.85
N GLY A 10 0.85 22.46 21.08
CA GLY A 10 0.55 23.75 21.74
C GLY A 10 -0.93 24.20 21.76
N LYS A 11 -1.88 23.38 21.28
CA LYS A 11 -3.33 23.71 21.36
C LYS A 11 -3.90 23.56 22.77
N SER A 12 -4.88 24.39 23.14
CA SER A 12 -5.63 24.28 24.40
C SER A 12 -6.37 22.93 24.48
N ALA A 13 -6.50 22.37 25.69
CA ALA A 13 -7.04 21.02 25.91
C ALA A 13 -8.45 20.83 25.31
N VAL A 14 -9.29 21.86 25.37
CA VAL A 14 -10.66 21.86 24.85
C VAL A 14 -10.70 21.81 23.32
N LEU A 15 -9.84 22.58 22.64
CA LEU A 15 -9.74 22.56 21.17
C LEU A 15 -9.14 21.25 20.67
N LYS A 16 -8.15 20.71 21.40
CA LYS A 16 -7.53 19.42 21.09
C LYS A 16 -8.55 18.28 21.15
N GLN A 17 -9.43 18.28 22.15
CA GLN A 17 -10.46 17.22 22.28
C GLN A 17 -11.52 17.30 21.17
N ARG A 18 -11.89 18.50 20.73
CA ARG A 18 -12.81 18.71 19.59
C ARG A 18 -12.18 18.28 18.26
N ASP A 19 -10.96 18.71 17.98
CA ASP A 19 -10.25 18.37 16.74
C ASP A 19 -9.89 16.88 16.66
N PHE A 20 -9.60 16.25 17.80
CA PHE A 20 -9.21 14.83 17.88
C PHE A 20 -10.27 13.87 17.32
N ALA A 21 -11.55 14.11 17.58
CA ALA A 21 -12.62 13.25 17.07
C ALA A 21 -12.66 13.27 15.53
N TYR A 22 -12.56 14.45 14.94
CA TYR A 22 -12.52 14.63 13.49
C TYR A 22 -11.23 14.07 12.87
N GLU A 23 -10.07 14.38 13.44
CA GLU A 23 -8.77 13.92 12.93
C GLU A 23 -8.65 12.39 12.97
N ASN A 24 -9.21 11.73 14.01
CA ASN A 24 -9.24 10.26 14.07
C ASN A 24 -10.17 9.64 13.04
N LEU A 25 -11.37 10.20 12.85
CA LEU A 25 -12.31 9.71 11.84
C LEU A 25 -11.70 9.83 10.44
N TYR A 26 -11.10 10.99 10.14
CA TYR A 26 -10.41 11.22 8.88
C TYR A 26 -9.22 10.28 8.68
N SER A 27 -8.35 10.15 9.69
CA SER A 27 -7.17 9.27 9.61
C SER A 27 -7.55 7.79 9.51
N LYS A 28 -8.64 7.38 10.16
CA LYS A 28 -9.18 6.02 10.05
C LYS A 28 -9.73 5.77 8.65
N ALA A 29 -10.46 6.72 8.07
CA ALA A 29 -10.96 6.61 6.69
C ALA A 29 -9.81 6.49 5.68
N VAL A 30 -8.80 7.37 5.80
CA VAL A 30 -7.59 7.32 4.95
C VAL A 30 -6.84 6.00 5.11
N SER A 31 -6.71 5.49 6.34
CA SER A 31 -6.01 4.23 6.60
C SER A 31 -6.79 3.01 6.08
N ALA A 32 -8.13 3.02 6.21
CA ALA A 32 -8.99 1.95 5.71
C ALA A 32 -8.90 1.78 4.19
N ILE A 33 -8.65 2.87 3.44
CA ILE A 33 -8.41 2.80 2.00
C ILE A 33 -7.01 2.27 1.69
N ARG A 34 -6.01 2.58 2.52
CA ARG A 34 -4.61 2.19 2.28
C ARG A 34 -4.34 0.72 2.59
N GLN A 35 -4.87 0.23 3.72
CA GLN A 35 -4.70 -1.15 4.18
C GLN A 35 -4.97 -2.24 3.11
N PRO A 36 -6.07 -2.20 2.33
CA PRO A 36 -6.31 -3.20 1.30
C PRO A 36 -5.29 -3.11 0.15
N ILE A 37 -4.82 -1.91 -0.20
CA ILE A 37 -3.80 -1.70 -1.23
C ILE A 37 -2.47 -2.30 -0.76
N GLU A 38 -2.05 -2.00 0.48
CA GLU A 38 -0.83 -2.56 1.08
C GLU A 38 -0.90 -4.08 1.19
N SER A 39 -2.03 -4.63 1.65
CA SER A 39 -2.26 -6.07 1.75
C SER A 39 -2.18 -6.76 0.39
N PHE A 40 -2.79 -6.17 -0.64
CA PHE A 40 -2.74 -6.68 -2.01
C PHE A 40 -1.32 -6.70 -2.58
N PHE A 41 -0.58 -5.59 -2.45
CA PHE A 41 0.81 -5.54 -2.91
C PHE A 41 1.73 -6.48 -2.12
N ASN A 42 1.50 -6.63 -0.82
CA ASN A 42 2.25 -7.58 0.00
C ASN A 42 2.01 -9.02 -0.47
N TRP A 43 0.76 -9.39 -0.74
CA TRP A 43 0.40 -10.71 -1.27
C TRP A 43 1.05 -11.00 -2.63
N ILE A 44 1.02 -10.04 -3.56
CA ILE A 44 1.72 -10.17 -4.85
C ILE A 44 3.22 -10.37 -4.62
N ASN A 45 3.83 -9.55 -3.76
CA ASN A 45 5.25 -9.63 -3.50
C ASN A 45 5.65 -10.96 -2.87
N GLU A 46 4.85 -11.52 -1.96
CA GLU A 46 5.10 -12.83 -1.37
C GLU A 46 5.13 -13.93 -2.44
N LYS A 47 4.13 -13.95 -3.34
CA LYS A 47 3.99 -14.99 -4.39
C LYS A 47 5.01 -14.87 -5.52
N THR A 48 5.41 -13.65 -5.86
CA THR A 48 6.21 -13.39 -7.07
C THR A 48 7.62 -12.89 -6.80
N GLN A 49 7.88 -12.35 -5.60
CA GLN A 49 9.11 -11.67 -5.22
C GLN A 49 9.42 -10.48 -6.15
N ILE A 50 8.39 -9.72 -6.54
CA ILE A 50 8.49 -8.63 -7.52
C ILE A 50 9.44 -7.51 -7.11
N GLN A 51 9.75 -7.34 -5.82
CA GLN A 51 10.74 -6.35 -5.36
C GLN A 51 12.18 -6.68 -5.77
N ASN A 52 12.49 -7.94 -6.11
CA ASN A 52 13.80 -8.33 -6.64
C ASN A 52 14.10 -7.71 -8.02
N THR A 53 13.09 -7.13 -8.68
CA THR A 53 13.27 -6.47 -9.97
C THR A 53 14.15 -5.22 -9.90
N SER A 54 14.40 -4.68 -8.69
CA SER A 54 15.40 -3.63 -8.43
C SER A 54 16.81 -4.00 -8.89
N LYS A 55 17.12 -5.30 -9.03
CA LYS A 55 18.43 -5.79 -9.49
C LYS A 55 18.55 -5.82 -11.01
N VAL A 56 17.46 -5.63 -11.76
CA VAL A 56 17.46 -5.67 -13.23
C VAL A 56 18.04 -4.38 -13.80
N ARG A 57 19.12 -4.48 -14.56
CA ARG A 57 19.86 -3.32 -15.10
C ARG A 57 19.36 -2.83 -16.46
N SER A 58 18.42 -3.55 -17.08
CA SER A 58 17.88 -3.25 -18.42
C SER A 58 16.39 -2.96 -18.37
N PHE A 59 15.95 -1.86 -19.00
CA PHE A 59 14.55 -1.46 -19.05
C PHE A 59 13.65 -2.51 -19.76
N LYS A 60 14.13 -3.10 -20.86
CA LYS A 60 13.41 -4.19 -21.55
C LYS A 60 13.26 -5.42 -20.65
N GLY A 61 14.32 -5.80 -19.94
CA GLY A 61 14.28 -6.92 -18.99
C GLY A 61 13.36 -6.65 -17.80
N LEU A 62 13.32 -5.40 -17.31
CA LEU A 62 12.46 -4.95 -16.23
C LEU A 62 10.97 -5.13 -16.59
N ILE A 63 10.57 -4.67 -17.78
CA ILE A 63 9.20 -4.80 -18.27
C ILE A 63 8.78 -6.27 -18.36
N VAL A 64 9.59 -7.11 -19.01
CA VAL A 64 9.26 -8.54 -19.17
C VAL A 64 9.19 -9.25 -17.80
N HIS A 65 10.07 -8.89 -16.87
CA HIS A 65 10.05 -9.46 -15.52
C HIS A 65 8.78 -9.10 -14.76
N ILE A 66 8.36 -7.83 -14.78
CA ILE A 66 7.15 -7.36 -14.10
C ILE A 66 5.92 -8.06 -14.68
N PHE A 67 5.72 -8.01 -16.00
CA PHE A 67 4.54 -8.62 -16.63
C PHE A 67 4.53 -10.14 -16.50
N GLY A 68 5.70 -10.81 -16.62
CA GLY A 68 5.79 -12.26 -16.43
C GLY A 68 5.44 -12.70 -15.00
N LYS A 69 5.92 -11.97 -13.99
CA LYS A 69 5.61 -12.22 -12.58
C LYS A 69 4.14 -11.94 -12.26
N LEU A 70 3.57 -10.87 -12.79
CA LEU A 70 2.17 -10.53 -12.63
C LEU A 70 1.28 -11.63 -13.22
N THR A 71 1.54 -12.04 -14.46
CA THR A 71 0.84 -13.13 -15.15
C THR A 71 0.95 -14.44 -14.37
N ALA A 72 2.14 -14.79 -13.87
CA ALA A 72 2.32 -15.98 -13.03
C ALA A 72 1.55 -15.89 -11.70
N CYS A 73 1.43 -14.70 -11.10
CA CYS A 73 0.66 -14.49 -9.87
C CYS A 73 -0.84 -14.77 -10.05
N PHE A 74 -1.40 -14.37 -11.19
CA PHE A 74 -2.82 -14.52 -11.48
C PHE A 74 -3.18 -15.87 -12.11
N LEU A 75 -2.29 -16.45 -12.93
CA LEU A 75 -2.53 -17.75 -13.55
C LEU A 75 -2.27 -18.94 -12.60
N LYS A 76 -1.29 -18.84 -11.69
CA LYS A 76 -0.97 -19.93 -10.77
C LYS A 76 -2.14 -20.34 -9.85
N PRO A 77 -2.97 -19.44 -9.32
CA PRO A 77 -4.19 -19.81 -8.60
C PRO A 77 -5.28 -20.41 -9.49
N THR A 78 -5.33 -20.09 -10.80
CA THR A 78 -6.35 -20.61 -11.72
C THR A 78 -5.99 -21.95 -12.35
N VAL A 79 -4.71 -22.35 -12.30
CA VAL A 79 -4.19 -23.62 -12.84
C VAL A 79 -3.73 -24.51 -11.68
N ASN A 80 -4.59 -24.66 -10.69
CA ASN A 80 -4.52 -25.71 -9.69
C ASN A 80 -5.75 -26.61 -9.93
N PRO A 81 -5.61 -27.95 -10.06
CA PRO A 81 -6.77 -28.84 -10.18
C PRO A 81 -7.68 -28.76 -8.95
#